data_AF-A0AAN0W516-F1
#
_entry.id   AF-A0AAN0W516-F1
#
_cell.length_a   1.000
_cell.length_b   1.000
_cell.length_c   1.000
_cell.angle_alpha   90.00
_cell.angle_beta   90.00
_cell.angle_gamma   90.00
#
_symmetry.space_group_name_H-M   'P 1'
#
loop_
_entity.id
_entity.type
_entity.pdbx_description
1 polymer ?
#
loop_
_entity_poly.entity_id
_entity_poly.type
_entity_poly.pdbx_seq_one_letter_code
_entity_poly.pdbx_strand_id
1 'polypeptide(L)'
;MELVYKISYHRMQDHYLPKLVQAISLVSKEDLWKQGNSVNPIGGIVLHICGHIQRNTSRYKNPNIVFEKGIEEYFPVKRQRTEVLLQYVEEVFGEWRKAYIQAWEEKRHIDLHSLLHLVEHTSYHLGQIVDRTKSIKGQQFNFCQNGINEKNLRTRVETSKF
;
A
#
# COMPACT_ATOMS: atom_id res chain seq x y z
N MET A 1 14.36 -17.40 4.56
CA MET A 1 12.96 -16.90 4.41
C MET A 1 12.66 -15.73 5.34
N GLU A 2 13.05 -15.74 6.62
CA GLU A 2 12.82 -14.61 7.56
C GLU A 2 13.19 -13.24 6.99
N LEU A 3 14.36 -13.11 6.35
CA LEU A 3 14.80 -11.86 5.76
C LEU A 3 13.82 -11.31 4.71
N VAL A 4 13.26 -12.19 3.87
CA VAL A 4 12.28 -11.78 2.84
C VAL A 4 11.02 -11.23 3.50
N TYR A 5 10.54 -11.88 4.55
CA TYR A 5 9.37 -11.41 5.28
C TYR A 5 9.61 -10.06 5.97
N LYS A 6 10.79 -9.84 6.58
CA LYS A 6 11.17 -8.53 7.16
C LYS A 6 11.22 -7.44 6.10
N ILE A 7 11.84 -7.73 4.96
CA ILE A 7 11.94 -6.79 3.84
C ILE A 7 10.54 -6.41 3.34
N SER A 8 9.68 -7.40 3.06
CA SER A 8 8.31 -7.16 2.59
C SER A 8 7.51 -6.34 3.59
N TYR A 9 7.62 -6.64 4.88
CA TYR A 9 6.98 -5.89 5.95
C TYR A 9 7.42 -4.42 5.96
N HIS A 10 8.72 -4.16 6.03
CA HIS A 10 9.24 -2.80 6.10
C HIS A 10 9.03 -2.02 4.80
N ARG A 11 9.03 -2.68 3.63
CA ARG A 11 8.64 -2.03 2.36
C ARG A 11 7.21 -1.51 2.44
N MET A 12 6.27 -2.33 2.88
CA MET A 12 4.86 -1.94 3.00
C MET A 12 4.64 -0.86 4.06
N GLN A 13 5.17 -1.05 5.28
CA GLN A 13 4.86 -0.22 6.45
C GLN A 13 5.71 1.05 6.56
N ASP A 14 7.03 0.94 6.35
CA ASP A 14 7.96 2.04 6.59
C ASP A 14 8.34 2.81 5.31
N HIS A 15 7.99 2.28 4.15
CA HIS A 15 8.30 2.90 2.86
C HIS A 15 7.06 3.29 2.07
N TYR A 16 6.18 2.34 1.78
CA TYR A 16 5.05 2.57 0.88
C TYR A 16 3.91 3.32 1.56
N LEU A 17 3.51 2.93 2.77
CA LEU A 17 2.47 3.64 3.51
C LEU A 17 2.81 5.13 3.71
N PRO A 18 4.00 5.53 4.20
CA PRO A 18 4.31 6.96 4.39
C PRO A 18 4.33 7.74 3.08
N LYS A 19 4.87 7.15 1.99
CA LYS A 19 4.85 7.75 0.65
C LYS A 19 3.41 7.94 0.15
N LEU A 20 2.57 6.93 0.36
CA LEU A 20 1.16 6.95 -0.05
C LEU A 20 0.38 8.03 0.72
N VAL A 21 0.52 8.07 2.04
CA VAL A 21 -0.13 9.09 2.90
C VAL A 21 0.31 10.49 2.50
N GLN A 22 1.62 10.72 2.33
CA GLN A 22 2.14 12.02 1.89
C GLN A 22 1.63 12.40 0.49
N ALA A 23 1.53 11.44 -0.43
CA ALA A 23 1.03 11.69 -1.78
C ALA A 23 -0.45 12.02 -1.82
N ILE A 24 -1.27 11.38 -0.98
CA ILE A 24 -2.72 11.62 -0.93
C ILE A 24 -3.02 12.93 -0.21
N SER A 25 -2.32 13.27 0.88
CA SER A 25 -2.61 14.44 1.71
C SER A 25 -2.49 15.79 1.00
N LEU A 26 -1.77 15.83 -0.13
CA LEU A 26 -1.56 17.04 -0.93
C LEU A 26 -2.63 17.25 -2.00
N VAL A 27 -3.52 16.28 -2.24
CA VAL A 27 -4.47 16.27 -3.35
C VAL A 27 -5.86 16.70 -2.87
N SER A 28 -6.49 17.63 -3.60
CA SER A 28 -7.87 18.05 -3.35
C SER A 28 -8.85 16.89 -3.63
N LYS A 29 -10.07 16.96 -3.10
CA LYS A 29 -11.09 15.96 -3.41
C LYS A 29 -11.35 15.88 -4.92
N GLU A 30 -11.42 17.03 -5.58
CA GLU A 30 -11.71 17.16 -7.00
C GLU A 30 -10.62 16.47 -7.83
N ASP A 31 -9.35 16.74 -7.52
CA ASP A 31 -8.21 16.13 -8.18
C ASP A 31 -8.08 14.64 -7.86
N LEU A 32 -8.41 14.22 -6.63
CA LEU A 32 -8.35 12.84 -6.18
C LEU A 32 -9.28 11.94 -7.01
N TRP A 33 -10.44 12.45 -7.39
CA TRP A 33 -11.47 11.72 -8.14
C TRP A 33 -11.57 12.13 -9.61
N LYS A 34 -10.65 12.96 -10.09
CA LYS A 34 -10.60 13.37 -11.50
C LYS A 34 -10.30 12.15 -12.38
N GLN A 35 -11.25 11.82 -13.25
CA GLN A 35 -11.13 10.73 -14.21
C GLN A 35 -10.74 11.28 -15.58
N GLY A 36 -9.80 10.61 -16.24
CA GLY A 36 -9.45 10.88 -17.64
C GLY A 36 -10.06 9.83 -18.57
N ASN A 37 -10.02 10.07 -19.88
CA ASN A 37 -10.62 9.20 -20.90
C ASN A 37 -10.14 7.74 -20.87
N SER A 38 -8.98 7.46 -20.26
CA SER A 38 -8.44 6.10 -20.07
C SER A 38 -7.63 5.95 -18.77
N VAL A 39 -7.85 6.85 -17.80
CA VAL A 39 -7.00 6.95 -16.61
C VAL A 39 -7.87 6.84 -15.36
N ASN A 40 -7.65 5.79 -14.58
CA ASN A 40 -8.30 5.60 -13.27
C ASN A 40 -7.98 6.79 -12.35
N PRO A 41 -8.95 7.32 -11.58
CA PRO A 41 -8.65 8.40 -10.65
C PRO A 41 -7.67 7.96 -9.55
N ILE A 42 -6.92 8.91 -8.96
CA ILE A 42 -5.97 8.62 -7.87
C ILE A 42 -6.67 7.86 -6.74
N GLY A 43 -7.84 8.33 -6.29
CA GLY A 43 -8.62 7.68 -5.25
C GLY A 43 -9.06 6.25 -5.61
N GLY A 44 -9.30 5.98 -6.90
CA GLY A 44 -9.62 4.63 -7.37
C GLY A 44 -8.42 3.69 -7.29
N ILE A 45 -7.23 4.17 -7.63
CA ILE A 45 -5.97 3.41 -7.51
C ILE A 45 -5.66 3.12 -6.04
N VAL A 46 -5.86 4.10 -5.15
CA VAL A 46 -5.69 3.91 -3.70
C VAL A 46 -6.63 2.81 -3.19
N LEU A 47 -7.92 2.88 -3.53
CA LEU A 47 -8.89 1.87 -3.10
C LEU A 47 -8.60 0.48 -3.71
N HIS A 48 -8.05 0.43 -4.92
CA HIS A 48 -7.58 -0.80 -5.55
C HIS A 48 -6.42 -1.43 -4.76
N ILE A 49 -5.39 -0.65 -4.40
CA ILE A 49 -4.31 -1.12 -3.51
C ILE A 49 -4.89 -1.65 -2.20
N CYS A 50 -5.80 -0.90 -1.56
CA CYS A 50 -6.44 -1.33 -0.32
C CYS A 50 -7.17 -2.67 -0.48
N GLY A 51 -7.85 -2.91 -1.60
CA GLY A 51 -8.50 -4.19 -1.90
C GLY A 51 -7.52 -5.36 -1.94
N HIS A 52 -6.36 -5.19 -2.59
CA HIS A 52 -5.30 -6.21 -2.62
C HIS A 52 -4.70 -6.47 -1.22
N ILE A 53 -4.50 -5.41 -0.44
CA ILE A 53 -4.03 -5.52 0.96
C ILE A 53 -5.03 -6.31 1.79
N GLN A 54 -6.33 -5.96 1.74
CA GLN A 54 -7.40 -6.64 2.48
C GLN A 54 -7.53 -8.13 2.11
N ARG A 55 -7.37 -8.49 0.82
CA ARG A 55 -7.36 -9.89 0.39
C ARG A 55 -6.21 -10.66 1.01
N ASN A 56 -5.01 -10.09 1.03
CA ASN A 56 -3.85 -10.72 1.69
C ASN A 56 -4.04 -10.81 3.21
N THR A 57 -4.53 -9.76 3.86
CA THR A 57 -4.91 -9.77 5.27
C THR A 57 -5.87 -10.92 5.58
N SER A 58 -6.87 -11.13 4.73
CA SER A 58 -7.84 -12.22 4.89
C SER A 58 -7.21 -13.59 4.72
N ARG A 59 -6.27 -13.76 3.77
CA ARG A 59 -5.51 -15.01 3.60
C ARG A 59 -4.64 -15.35 4.82
N TYR A 60 -4.06 -14.35 5.48
CA TYR A 60 -3.29 -14.58 6.71
C TYR A 60 -4.18 -15.05 7.87
N LYS A 61 -5.41 -14.54 7.94
CA LYS A 61 -6.42 -14.94 8.93
C LYS A 61 -7.03 -16.31 8.63
N ASN A 62 -7.28 -16.60 7.35
CA ASN A 62 -7.83 -17.86 6.86
C ASN A 62 -7.13 -18.29 5.55
N PRO A 63 -6.13 -19.20 5.62
CA PRO A 63 -5.37 -19.64 4.43
C PRO A 63 -6.21 -20.34 3.36
N ASN A 64 -7.38 -20.87 3.72
CA ASN A 64 -8.27 -21.57 2.80
C ASN A 64 -9.30 -20.64 2.13
N ILE A 65 -9.22 -19.32 2.37
CA ILE A 65 -10.17 -18.38 1.77
C ILE A 65 -9.99 -18.33 0.25
N VAL A 66 -11.11 -18.45 -0.46
CA VAL A 66 -11.18 -18.34 -1.92
C VAL A 66 -11.97 -17.08 -2.28
N PHE A 67 -11.46 -16.30 -3.24
CA PHE A 67 -12.17 -15.14 -3.77
C PHE A 67 -12.73 -15.52 -5.15
N GLU A 68 -14.06 -15.55 -5.27
CA GLU A 68 -14.74 -15.95 -6.51
C GLU A 68 -14.50 -14.99 -7.68
N LYS A 69 -14.23 -13.71 -7.39
CA LYS A 69 -14.05 -12.66 -8.40
C LYS A 69 -12.68 -12.00 -8.28
N GLY A 70 -12.07 -11.72 -9.41
CA GLY A 70 -10.90 -10.85 -9.52
C GLY A 70 -11.19 -9.39 -9.12
N ILE A 71 -10.13 -8.63 -8.81
CA ILE A 71 -10.19 -7.16 -8.63
C ILE A 71 -9.15 -6.42 -9.48
N GLU A 72 -8.51 -7.12 -10.41
CA GLU A 72 -7.38 -6.66 -11.23
C GLU A 72 -7.76 -5.39 -12.01
N GLU A 73 -8.99 -5.34 -12.53
CA GLU A 73 -9.52 -4.18 -13.28
C GLU A 73 -10.49 -3.33 -12.46
N TYR A 74 -10.62 -3.59 -11.16
CA TYR A 74 -11.59 -2.90 -10.31
C TYR A 74 -10.97 -1.68 -9.61
N PHE A 75 -11.38 -0.49 -10.07
CA PHE A 75 -10.96 0.82 -9.54
C PHE A 75 -12.19 1.66 -9.14
N PRO A 76 -12.65 1.57 -7.88
CA PRO A 76 -13.91 2.20 -7.48
C PRO A 76 -13.81 3.74 -7.38
N VAL A 77 -14.89 4.43 -7.76
CA VAL A 77 -15.00 5.89 -7.67
C VAL A 77 -16.01 6.26 -6.57
N LYS A 78 -15.52 6.53 -5.36
CA LYS A 78 -16.37 6.80 -4.19
C LYS A 78 -16.65 8.29 -3.93
N ARG A 79 -15.87 9.20 -4.52
CA ARG A 79 -16.01 10.67 -4.34
C ARG A 79 -16.01 11.14 -2.88
N GLN A 80 -15.34 10.39 -1.99
CA GLN A 80 -15.17 10.76 -0.58
C GLN A 80 -14.08 11.82 -0.39
N ARG A 81 -14.07 12.49 0.76
CA ARG A 81 -13.02 13.49 1.08
C ARG A 81 -11.65 12.82 1.24
N THR A 82 -10.59 13.59 1.00
CA THR A 82 -9.20 13.13 1.14
C THR A 82 -8.92 12.57 2.53
N GLU A 83 -9.42 13.20 3.59
CA GLU A 83 -9.19 12.75 4.98
C GLU A 83 -9.85 11.39 5.27
N VAL A 84 -11.03 11.16 4.70
CA VAL A 84 -11.74 9.87 4.84
C VAL A 84 -10.98 8.76 4.12
N LEU A 85 -10.40 9.05 2.95
CA LEU A 85 -9.57 8.09 2.24
C LEU A 85 -8.27 7.80 2.99
N LEU A 86 -7.63 8.82 3.58
CA LEU A 86 -6.42 8.64 4.39
C LEU A 86 -6.67 7.76 5.61
N GLN A 87 -7.74 8.03 6.36
CA GLN A 87 -8.13 7.20 7.51
C GLN A 87 -8.33 5.74 7.09
N TYR A 88 -9.01 5.51 5.96
CA TYR A 88 -9.21 4.16 5.44
C TYR A 88 -7.90 3.48 5.02
N VAL A 89 -6.95 4.21 4.42
CA VAL A 89 -5.63 3.67 4.08
C VAL A 89 -4.89 3.25 5.34
N GLU A 90 -4.83 4.11 6.36
CA GLU A 90 -4.17 3.80 7.62
C GLU A 90 -4.80 2.59 8.33
N GLU A 91 -6.13 2.50 8.35
CA GLU A 91 -6.86 1.35 8.89
C GLU A 91 -6.48 0.05 8.17
N VAL A 92 -6.53 0.05 6.82
CA VAL A 92 -6.24 -1.14 6.01
C VAL A 92 -4.80 -1.60 6.19
N PHE A 93 -3.83 -0.69 6.18
CA PHE A 93 -2.42 -1.03 6.43
C PHE A 93 -2.18 -1.47 7.87
N GLY A 94 -2.88 -0.89 8.84
CA GLY A 94 -2.81 -1.26 10.25
C GLY A 94 -3.35 -2.68 10.51
N GLU A 95 -4.47 -3.03 9.90
CA GLU A 95 -5.04 -4.39 9.98
C GLU A 95 -4.16 -5.42 9.28
N TRP A 96 -3.59 -5.08 8.13
CA TRP A 96 -2.60 -5.91 7.47
C TRP A 96 -1.37 -6.14 8.35
N ARG A 97 -0.83 -5.08 8.97
CA ARG A 97 0.31 -5.15 9.88
C ARG A 97 0.06 -6.16 11.00
N LYS A 98 -1.08 -6.02 11.70
CA LYS A 98 -1.45 -6.92 12.80
C LYS A 98 -1.55 -8.37 12.34
N ALA A 99 -2.28 -8.61 11.25
CA ALA A 99 -2.49 -9.97 10.74
C ALA A 99 -1.20 -10.61 10.21
N TYR A 100 -0.33 -9.83 9.57
CA TYR A 100 0.95 -10.30 9.05
C TYR A 100 1.91 -10.69 10.18
N ILE A 101 2.06 -9.84 11.21
CA ILE A 101 2.89 -10.13 12.38
C ILE A 101 2.36 -11.37 13.10
N GLN A 102 1.04 -11.44 13.36
CA GLN A 102 0.44 -12.60 14.00
C GLN A 102 0.67 -13.89 13.21
N ALA A 103 0.48 -13.87 11.89
CA ALA A 103 0.74 -15.03 11.04
C ALA A 103 2.21 -15.45 11.07
N TRP A 104 3.13 -14.47 11.12
CA TRP A 104 4.56 -14.71 11.24
C TRP A 104 4.94 -15.35 12.59
N GLU A 105 4.46 -14.78 13.70
CA GLU A 105 4.72 -15.26 15.07
C GLU A 105 4.17 -16.66 15.31
N GLU A 106 2.95 -16.92 14.84
CA GLU A 106 2.31 -18.23 14.92
C GLU A 106 2.84 -19.24 13.89
N LYS A 107 3.83 -18.85 13.07
CA LYS A 107 4.41 -19.67 11.99
C LYS A 107 3.35 -20.22 11.02
N ARG A 108 2.28 -19.46 10.80
CA ARG A 108 1.28 -19.78 9.78
C ARG A 108 1.90 -19.68 8.39
N HIS A 109 1.35 -20.45 7.45
CA HIS A 109 1.79 -20.36 6.07
C HIS A 109 1.43 -18.99 5.47
N ILE A 110 2.44 -18.24 5.06
CA ILE A 110 2.32 -17.02 4.25
C ILE A 110 2.76 -17.41 2.84
N ASP A 111 1.84 -17.37 1.89
CA ASP A 111 2.17 -17.64 0.49
C ASP A 111 3.10 -16.55 -0.05
N LEU A 112 4.34 -16.93 -0.32
CA LEU A 112 5.39 -16.00 -0.73
C LEU A 112 5.09 -15.37 -2.09
N HIS A 113 4.47 -16.12 -3.00
CA HIS A 113 4.11 -15.60 -4.32
C HIS A 113 3.08 -14.46 -4.20
N SER A 114 2.01 -14.66 -3.42
CA SER A 114 1.02 -13.62 -3.14
C SER A 114 1.61 -12.42 -2.40
N LEU A 115 2.54 -12.65 -1.47
CA LEU A 115 3.21 -11.57 -0.73
C LEU A 115 4.08 -10.70 -1.66
N LEU A 116 4.90 -11.31 -2.49
CA LEU A 116 5.77 -10.57 -3.42
C LEU A 116 4.94 -9.81 -4.45
N HIS A 117 3.91 -10.44 -5.01
CA HIS A 117 2.94 -9.77 -5.86
C HIS A 117 2.32 -8.56 -5.15
N LEU A 118 1.87 -8.69 -3.89
CA LEU A 118 1.32 -7.55 -3.14
C LEU A 118 2.33 -6.39 -3.03
N VAL A 119 3.58 -6.69 -2.68
CA VAL A 119 4.64 -5.66 -2.52
C VAL A 119 4.92 -4.96 -3.84
N GLU A 120 5.11 -5.72 -4.93
CA GLU A 120 5.40 -5.17 -6.26
C GLU A 120 4.23 -4.37 -6.82
N HIS A 121 3.00 -4.90 -6.70
CA HIS A 121 1.79 -4.25 -7.16
C HIS A 121 1.50 -2.94 -6.42
N THR A 122 1.74 -2.93 -5.11
CA THR A 122 1.66 -1.72 -4.30
C THR A 122 2.70 -0.69 -4.76
N SER A 123 3.93 -1.12 -5.04
CA SER A 123 5.00 -0.24 -5.53
C SER A 123 4.66 0.38 -6.89
N TYR A 124 4.17 -0.46 -7.82
CA TYR A 124 3.75 -0.05 -9.16
C TYR A 124 2.69 1.05 -9.11
N HIS A 125 1.59 0.83 -8.38
CA HIS A 125 0.51 1.79 -8.28
C HIS A 125 0.87 3.02 -7.43
N LEU A 126 1.71 2.86 -6.41
CA LEU A 126 2.26 4.00 -5.66
C LEU A 126 3.06 4.93 -6.58
N GLY A 127 3.84 4.39 -7.51
CA GLY A 127 4.54 5.17 -8.53
C GLY A 127 3.59 6.03 -9.36
N GLN A 128 2.47 5.47 -9.81
CA GLN A 128 1.44 6.20 -10.55
C GLN A 128 0.80 7.32 -9.71
N ILE A 129 0.51 7.05 -8.45
CA ILE A 129 -0.07 8.05 -7.53
C ILE A 129 0.91 9.19 -7.30
N VAL A 130 2.18 8.87 -7.00
CA VAL A 130 3.23 9.86 -6.78
C VAL A 130 3.41 10.75 -8.00
N ASP A 131 3.53 10.16 -9.19
CA ASP A 131 3.72 10.90 -10.44
C ASP A 131 2.57 11.88 -10.71
N ARG A 132 1.32 11.41 -10.57
CA ARG A 132 0.14 12.24 -10.78
C ARG A 132 0.02 13.34 -9.75
N THR A 133 0.28 13.06 -8.47
CA THR A 133 0.29 14.13 -7.46
C THR A 133 1.36 15.17 -7.75
N LYS A 134 2.57 14.77 -8.19
CA LYS A 134 3.61 15.72 -8.59
C LYS A 134 3.16 16.58 -9.76
N SER A 135 2.54 15.99 -10.78
CA SER A 135 2.01 16.71 -11.93
C SER A 135 0.96 17.76 -11.53
N ILE A 136 0.08 17.42 -10.58
CA ILE A 136 -0.98 18.32 -10.10
C ILE A 136 -0.41 19.45 -9.22
N LYS A 137 0.56 19.14 -8.35
CA LYS A 137 1.04 20.08 -7.32
C LYS A 137 2.29 20.86 -7.72
N GLY A 138 3.01 20.43 -8.76
CA GLY A 138 4.26 21.05 -9.19
C GLY A 138 5.39 21.00 -8.14
N GLN A 139 5.32 20.07 -7.18
CA GLN A 139 6.27 20.00 -6.06
C GLN A 139 6.93 18.63 -5.94
N GLN A 140 8.17 18.61 -5.45
CA GLN A 140 8.89 17.37 -5.11
C GLN A 140 8.52 16.90 -3.70
N PHE A 141 8.37 15.59 -3.52
CA PHE A 141 8.11 15.01 -2.21
C PHE A 141 9.35 14.88 -1.31
N ASN A 142 10.54 14.86 -1.91
CA ASN A 142 11.82 14.70 -1.22
C ASN A 142 11.86 13.49 -0.27
N PHE A 143 11.23 12.37 -0.67
CA PHE A 143 11.14 11.15 0.15
C PHE A 143 12.50 10.69 0.69
N CYS A 144 13.53 10.71 -0.15
CA CYS A 144 14.87 10.26 0.23
C CYS A 144 15.50 11.16 1.30
N GLN A 145 15.37 12.48 1.15
CA GLN A 145 15.86 13.49 2.10
C GLN A 145 15.10 13.40 3.43
N ASN A 146 13.81 13.04 3.37
CA ASN A 146 12.97 12.79 4.55
C ASN A 146 13.19 11.40 5.16
N GLY A 147 14.25 10.69 4.76
CA GLY A 147 14.65 9.42 5.35
C GLY A 147 13.94 8.17 4.81
N ILE A 148 13.07 8.29 3.80
CA ILE A 148 12.41 7.16 3.13
C ILE A 148 13.28 6.68 1.96
N ASN A 149 14.45 6.15 2.29
CA ASN A 149 15.46 5.66 1.35
C ASN A 149 15.90 4.21 1.67
N GLU A 150 16.62 3.57 0.75
CA GLU A 150 17.03 2.16 0.88
C GLU A 150 18.04 1.93 2.01
N LYS A 151 18.92 2.91 2.31
CA LYS A 151 19.86 2.82 3.43
C LYS A 151 19.10 2.68 4.76
N ASN A 152 18.14 3.57 5.00
CA ASN A 152 17.34 3.54 6.22
C ASN A 152 16.43 2.31 6.29
N LEU A 153 15.86 1.88 5.15
CA LEU A 153 15.08 0.63 5.07
C LEU A 153 15.94 -0.57 5.48
N ARG A 154 17.16 -0.67 4.94
CA ARG A 154 18.10 -1.73 5.28
C ARG A 154 18.44 -1.74 6.77
N THR A 155 18.74 -0.57 7.35
CA THR A 155 18.98 -0.45 8.79
C THR A 155 17.79 -0.95 9.61
N ARG A 156 16.54 -0.62 9.21
CA ARG A 156 15.34 -1.14 9.89
C ARG A 156 15.25 -2.67 9.82
N VAL A 157 15.45 -3.24 8.63
CA VAL A 157 15.43 -4.71 8.42
C VAL A 157 16.48 -5.43 9.27
N GLU A 158 17.67 -4.84 9.42
CA GLU A 158 18.78 -5.43 10.18
C GLU A 158 18.63 -5.29 11.70
N THR A 159 17.95 -4.24 12.17
CA THR A 159 17.87 -3.91 13.61
C THR A 159 16.54 -4.21 14.27
N SER A 160 15.46 -4.38 13.50
CA SER A 160 14.13 -4.67 14.06
C SER A 160 14.02 -6.11 14.57
N LYS A 161 13.42 -6.24 15.75
CA LYS A 161 12.59 -7.41 16.07
C LYS A 161 11.24 -7.13 15.44
N PHE A 162 10.68 -8.11 14.74
CA PHE A 162 9.49 -8.02 13.90
C PHE A 162 8.33 -7.25 14.57
#